data_AF-A0A0D8IWX7-F1
#
_entry.id   AF-A0A0D8IWX7-F1
#
_cell.length_a   1.000
_cell.length_b   1.000
_cell.length_c   1.000
_cell.angle_alpha   90.00
_cell.angle_beta   90.00
_cell.angle_gamma   90.00
#
_symmetry.space_group_name_H-M   'P 1'
#
loop_
_entity.id
_entity.type
_entity.pdbx_description
1 polymer ?
#
loop_
_entity_poly.entity_id
_entity_poly.type
_entity_poly.pdbx_seq_one_letter_code
_entity_poly.pdbx_strand_id
1 'polypeptide(L)'
;MLSFEKLKALRERKLTTEEADFSEEHLSIVWWFLNEKKLPADDWFDVVVLRYLLTVKRWFTLPELQRYSFTTLAVSAMKSAVNTERRKQNRRPQTISLDAPYKGTYGDPLVECLAG
;
A
#
# COMPACT_ATOMS: atom_id res chain seq x y z
N MET A 1 -8.74 0.91 -21.09
CA MET A 1 -8.73 0.42 -19.69
C MET A 1 -8.08 -0.97 -19.68
N LEU A 2 -7.05 -1.19 -18.86
CA LEU A 2 -6.47 -2.53 -18.68
C LEU A 2 -7.50 -3.47 -18.05
N SER A 3 -7.62 -4.68 -18.59
CA SER A 3 -8.40 -5.73 -17.93
C SER A 3 -7.78 -6.11 -16.58
N PHE A 4 -8.61 -6.63 -15.67
CA PHE A 4 -8.16 -7.13 -14.38
C PHE A 4 -7.01 -8.13 -14.52
N GLU A 5 -7.12 -9.07 -15.46
CA GLU A 5 -6.09 -10.09 -15.72
C GLU A 5 -4.74 -9.47 -16.13
N LYS A 6 -4.76 -8.45 -17.00
CA LYS A 6 -3.52 -7.75 -17.38
C LYS A 6 -2.91 -7.01 -16.19
N LEU A 7 -3.72 -6.40 -15.33
CA LEU A 7 -3.23 -5.74 -14.11
C LEU A 7 -2.65 -6.73 -13.10
N LYS A 8 -3.26 -7.91 -12.98
CA LYS A 8 -2.77 -8.99 -12.12
C LYS A 8 -1.43 -9.52 -12.62
N ALA A 9 -1.35 -9.86 -13.91
CA ALA A 9 -0.11 -10.32 -14.54
C ALA A 9 1.03 -9.27 -14.43
N LEU A 10 0.72 -7.98 -14.62
CA LEU A 10 1.69 -6.90 -14.42
C LEU A 10 2.22 -6.84 -12.99
N ARG A 11 1.36 -7.03 -12.00
CA ARG A 11 1.75 -7.02 -10.59
C ARG A 11 2.68 -8.18 -10.26
N GLU A 12 2.34 -9.38 -10.72
CA GLU A 12 3.01 -10.63 -10.36
C GLU A 12 4.32 -10.87 -11.11
N ARG A 13 4.47 -10.37 -12.35
CA ARG A 13 5.73 -10.53 -13.10
C ARG A 13 6.90 -9.81 -12.43
N LYS A 14 8.13 -10.27 -12.65
CA LYS A 14 9.33 -9.52 -12.29
C LYS A 14 9.49 -8.27 -13.18
N LEU A 15 10.25 -7.29 -12.70
CA LEU A 15 10.69 -6.17 -13.54
C LEU A 15 11.58 -6.70 -14.66
N THR A 16 11.50 -6.11 -15.85
CA THR A 16 12.53 -6.30 -16.87
C THR A 16 13.79 -5.54 -16.45
N THR A 17 14.92 -5.80 -17.12
CA THR A 17 16.17 -5.09 -16.85
C THR A 17 16.00 -3.58 -17.02
N GLU A 18 15.36 -3.15 -18.10
CA GLU A 18 15.14 -1.73 -18.40
C GLU A 18 14.25 -1.05 -17.36
N GLU A 19 13.23 -1.77 -16.86
CA GLU A 19 12.38 -1.27 -15.80
C GLU A 19 13.10 -1.21 -14.46
N ALA A 20 14.02 -2.15 -14.19
CA ALA A 20 14.83 -2.17 -12.98
C ALA A 20 15.82 -1.00 -12.96
N ASP A 21 16.55 -0.79 -14.06
CA ASP A 21 17.50 0.32 -14.23
C ASP A 21 16.77 1.66 -14.08
N PHE A 22 15.64 1.82 -14.78
CA PHE A 22 14.81 3.03 -14.64
C PHE A 22 14.30 3.24 -13.21
N SER A 23 13.94 2.15 -12.52
CA SER A 23 13.48 2.21 -11.13
C SER A 23 14.58 2.66 -10.19
N GLU A 24 15.81 2.21 -10.41
CA GLU A 24 16.97 2.60 -9.60
C GLU A 24 17.30 4.08 -9.78
N GLU A 25 17.36 4.55 -11.03
CA GLU A 25 17.62 5.97 -11.36
C GLU A 25 16.61 6.93 -10.72
N HIS A 26 15.34 6.52 -10.66
CA HIS A 26 14.25 7.36 -10.17
C HIS A 26 13.86 7.07 -8.71
N LEU A 27 14.57 6.18 -8.00
CA LEU A 27 14.21 5.74 -6.65
C LEU A 27 14.19 6.88 -5.63
N SER A 28 14.99 7.93 -5.86
CA SER A 28 15.06 9.12 -5.00
C SER A 28 13.69 9.77 -4.74
N ILE A 29 12.74 9.64 -5.67
CA ILE A 29 11.38 10.16 -5.52
C ILE A 29 10.62 9.50 -4.36
N VAL A 30 10.91 8.23 -4.05
CA VAL A 30 10.28 7.49 -2.95
C VAL A 30 10.70 8.11 -1.62
N TRP A 31 12.00 8.33 -1.44
CA TRP A 31 12.55 8.96 -0.25
C TRP A 31 12.08 10.41 -0.09
N TRP A 32 12.10 11.19 -1.18
CA TRP A 32 11.54 12.53 -1.18
C TRP A 32 10.07 12.53 -0.76
N PHE A 33 9.25 11.63 -1.32
CA PHE A 33 7.83 11.53 -1.01
C PHE A 33 7.57 11.18 0.46
N LEU A 34 8.31 10.22 1.02
CA LEU A 34 8.21 9.84 2.44
C LEU A 34 8.53 11.03 3.35
N ASN A 35 9.62 11.75 3.09
CA ASN A 35 10.02 12.93 3.85
C ASN A 35 9.00 14.08 3.73
N GLU A 36 8.51 14.34 2.51
CA GLU A 36 7.52 15.37 2.21
C GLU A 36 6.18 15.10 2.90
N LYS A 37 5.78 13.81 3.01
CA LYS A 37 4.54 13.40 3.66
C LYS A 37 4.68 13.05 5.14
N LYS A 38 5.88 13.22 5.71
CA LYS A 38 6.19 12.89 7.11
C LYS A 38 5.77 11.46 7.46
N LEU A 39 6.12 10.54 6.56
CA LEU A 39 5.85 9.11 6.70
C LEU A 39 7.14 8.41 7.13
N PRO A 40 7.22 7.86 8.36
CA PRO A 40 8.35 7.04 8.78
C PRO A 40 8.59 5.88 7.81
N ALA A 41 9.84 5.68 7.39
CA ALA A 41 10.17 4.65 6.41
C ALA A 41 9.85 3.24 6.93
N ASP A 42 10.08 2.99 8.22
CA ASP A 42 9.82 1.71 8.89
C ASP A 42 8.35 1.24 8.74
N ASP A 43 7.42 2.18 8.65
CA ASP A 43 5.98 1.91 8.57
C ASP A 43 5.40 2.02 7.15
N TRP A 44 6.06 2.76 6.26
CA TRP A 44 5.47 3.19 4.98
C TRP A 44 6.29 2.85 3.74
N PHE A 45 7.55 2.46 3.89
CA PHE A 45 8.43 2.24 2.73
C PHE A 45 7.88 1.16 1.80
N ASP A 46 7.42 0.04 2.34
CA ASP A 46 6.83 -1.08 1.59
C ASP A 46 5.57 -0.65 0.81
N VAL A 47 4.63 0.05 1.45
CA VAL A 47 3.40 0.55 0.83
C VAL A 47 3.71 1.48 -0.35
N VAL A 48 4.69 2.36 -0.18
CA VAL A 48 5.07 3.38 -1.16
C VAL A 48 5.90 2.77 -2.29
N VAL A 49 6.94 1.98 -1.99
CA VAL A 49 7.84 1.38 -2.98
C VAL A 49 7.11 0.37 -3.85
N LEU A 50 6.21 -0.46 -3.29
CA LEU A 50 5.44 -1.42 -4.08
C LEU A 50 4.52 -0.70 -5.09
N ARG A 51 3.96 0.45 -4.69
CA ARG A 51 3.14 1.26 -5.59
C ARG A 51 3.99 1.95 -6.66
N TYR A 52 5.17 2.44 -6.29
CA TYR A 52 6.14 3.04 -7.19
C TYR A 52 6.54 2.05 -8.31
N LEU A 53 6.99 0.84 -7.95
CA LEU A 53 7.39 -0.20 -8.91
C LEU A 53 6.23 -0.62 -9.82
N LEU A 54 5.02 -0.73 -9.28
CA LEU A 54 3.83 -0.98 -10.11
C LEU A 54 3.57 0.16 -11.11
N THR A 55 3.91 1.40 -10.74
CA THR A 55 3.76 2.56 -11.62
C THR A 55 4.80 2.55 -12.73
N VAL A 56 6.04 2.14 -12.44
CA VAL A 56 7.08 1.91 -13.46
C VAL A 56 6.58 0.93 -14.51
N LYS A 57 6.13 -0.26 -14.09
CA LYS A 57 5.59 -1.27 -15.03
C LYS A 57 4.46 -0.73 -15.89
N ARG A 58 3.54 0.04 -15.28
CA ARG A 58 2.41 0.64 -16.01
C ARG A 58 2.88 1.70 -17.00
N TRP A 59 3.87 2.51 -16.64
CA TRP A 59 4.45 3.54 -17.51
C TRP A 59 5.06 2.96 -18.79
N PHE A 60 5.79 1.86 -18.65
CA PHE A 60 6.40 1.14 -19.78
C PHE A 60 5.35 0.39 -20.61
N THR A 61 4.33 -0.18 -19.97
CA THR A 61 3.32 -0.98 -20.67
C THR A 61 2.25 -0.15 -21.38
N LEU A 62 2.00 1.08 -20.93
CA LEU A 62 0.91 1.93 -21.40
C LEU A 62 1.44 3.23 -22.00
N PRO A 63 1.61 3.30 -23.33
CA PRO A 63 2.01 4.54 -24.00
C PRO A 63 1.09 5.72 -23.70
N GLU A 64 -0.20 5.45 -23.46
CA GLU A 64 -1.18 6.45 -23.06
C GLU A 64 -0.84 7.18 -21.75
N LEU A 65 -0.04 6.60 -20.86
CA LEU A 65 0.40 7.26 -19.62
C LEU A 65 1.57 8.22 -19.87
N GLN A 66 2.33 8.02 -20.94
CA GLN A 66 3.53 8.79 -21.26
C GLN A 66 3.25 10.23 -21.68
N ARG A 67 1.97 10.61 -21.78
CA ARG A 67 1.54 12.02 -21.95
C ARG A 67 1.79 12.88 -20.70
N TYR A 68 1.99 12.26 -19.54
CA TYR A 68 2.34 12.95 -18.29
C TYR A 68 3.85 12.86 -18.05
N SER A 69 4.35 13.34 -16.91
CA SER A 69 5.69 12.94 -16.46
C SER A 69 5.59 11.74 -15.52
N PHE A 70 6.59 10.86 -15.55
CA PHE A 70 6.64 9.68 -14.67
C PHE A 70 6.52 10.09 -13.19
N THR A 71 7.27 11.12 -12.78
CA THR A 71 7.23 11.73 -11.44
C THR A 71 5.80 12.05 -10.98
N THR A 72 5.01 12.69 -11.85
CA THR A 72 3.62 13.08 -11.53
C THR A 72 2.76 11.84 -11.25
N LEU A 73 2.88 10.80 -12.09
CA LEU A 73 2.12 9.57 -11.88
C LEU A 73 2.58 8.82 -10.63
N ALA A 74 3.88 8.72 -10.40
CA ALA A 74 4.44 8.08 -9.22
C ALA A 74 3.94 8.75 -7.93
N VAL A 75 4.03 10.08 -7.82
CA VAL A 75 3.54 10.81 -6.64
C VAL A 75 2.04 10.63 -6.41
N SER A 76 1.24 10.73 -7.48
CA SER A 76 -0.21 10.52 -7.39
C SER A 76 -0.55 9.09 -6.95
N ALA A 77 0.13 8.10 -7.53
CA ALA A 77 -0.05 6.70 -7.21
C ALA A 77 0.36 6.39 -5.75
N MET A 78 1.53 6.85 -5.31
CA MET A 78 2.02 6.69 -3.93
C MET A 78 1.06 7.33 -2.92
N LYS A 79 0.56 8.54 -3.19
CA LYS A 79 -0.48 9.19 -2.35
C LYS A 79 -1.75 8.36 -2.26
N SER A 80 -2.19 7.76 -3.37
CA SER A 80 -3.35 6.86 -3.38
C SER A 80 -3.11 5.61 -2.52
N ALA A 81 -1.92 4.99 -2.62
CA ALA A 81 -1.57 3.83 -1.81
C ALA A 81 -1.58 4.13 -0.31
N VAL A 82 -1.00 5.26 0.11
CA VAL A 82 -1.02 5.70 1.51
C VAL A 82 -2.46 5.85 2.01
N ASN A 83 -3.33 6.51 1.23
CA ASN A 83 -4.73 6.67 1.61
C ASN A 83 -5.47 5.33 1.72
N THR A 84 -5.18 4.39 0.83
CA THR A 84 -5.75 3.03 0.90
C THR A 84 -5.28 2.29 2.15
N GLU A 85 -4.00 2.32 2.48
CA GLU A 85 -3.49 1.64 3.67
C GLU A 85 -4.03 2.29 4.96
N ARG A 86 -4.10 3.62 5.05
CA ARG A 86 -4.76 4.30 6.19
C ARG A 86 -6.21 3.84 6.37
N ARG A 87 -6.98 3.76 5.28
CA ARG A 87 -8.35 3.25 5.32
C ARG A 87 -8.41 1.79 5.77
N LYS A 88 -7.44 0.97 5.35
CA LYS A 88 -7.34 -0.43 5.78
C LYS A 88 -7.02 -0.51 7.27
N GLN A 89 -6.02 0.22 7.76
CA GLN A 89 -5.67 0.31 9.18
C GLN A 89 -6.86 0.75 10.04
N ASN A 90 -7.59 1.79 9.64
CA ASN A 90 -8.78 2.26 10.36
C ASN A 90 -9.95 1.27 10.39
N ARG A 91 -9.98 0.31 9.46
CA ARG A 91 -10.99 -0.76 9.41
C ARG A 91 -10.57 -2.01 10.20
N ARG A 92 -9.32 -2.11 10.65
CA ARG A 92 -8.86 -3.25 11.43
C ARG A 92 -9.56 -3.17 12.81
N PRO A 93 -10.26 -4.23 13.24
CA PRO A 93 -10.82 -4.28 14.59
C PRO A 93 -9.70 -4.05 15.60
N GLN A 94 -9.96 -3.30 16.68
CA GLN A 94 -9.02 -3.22 17.79
C GLN A 94 -8.85 -4.62 18.37
N THR A 95 -7.65 -5.18 18.23
CA THR A 95 -7.28 -6.45 18.88
C THR A 95 -7.19 -6.18 20.38
N ILE A 96 -8.26 -6.46 21.10
CA ILE A 96 -8.21 -6.58 22.55
C ILE A 96 -7.59 -7.94 22.90
N SER A 97 -6.69 -7.96 23.88
CA SER A 97 -6.23 -9.23 24.44
C SER A 97 -7.38 -9.91 25.16
N LEU A 98 -7.47 -11.24 25.10
CA LEU A 98 -8.38 -11.99 25.99
C LEU A 98 -8.05 -11.76 27.47
N ASP A 99 -6.78 -11.49 27.78
CA ASP A 99 -6.29 -11.19 29.13
C ASP A 99 -6.41 -9.70 29.49
N ALA A 100 -6.95 -8.87 28.59
CA ALA A 100 -7.15 -7.45 28.90
C ALA A 100 -8.20 -7.34 30.02
N PRO A 101 -7.92 -6.61 31.12
CA PRO A 101 -8.88 -6.43 32.20
C PRO A 101 -10.13 -5.76 31.63
N TYR A 102 -11.24 -6.50 31.67
CA TYR A 102 -12.54 -6.04 31.20
C TYR A 102 -12.97 -4.80 31.99
N LYS A 103 -12.97 -3.64 31.33
CA LYS A 103 -13.62 -2.42 31.85
C LYS A 103 -15.03 -2.32 31.26
N GLY A 104 -15.92 -3.17 31.76
CA GLY A 104 -17.35 -3.09 31.47
C GLY A 104 -18.15 -3.45 32.70
N THR A 105 -19.05 -2.57 33.11
CA THR A 105 -20.04 -2.82 34.16
C THR A 105 -21.27 -3.47 33.54
N TYR A 106 -21.32 -4.80 33.51
CA TYR A 106 -22.50 -5.60 33.83
C TYR A 106 -22.02 -7.03 34.07
N GLY A 107 -22.26 -7.56 35.27
CA GLY A 107 -21.88 -8.92 35.63
C GLY A 107 -22.65 -9.90 34.76
N ASP A 108 -21.93 -10.65 33.92
CA ASP A 108 -21.73 -12.09 34.06
C ASP A 108 -20.68 -12.56 33.03
N PRO A 109 -19.85 -13.59 33.32
CA PRO A 109 -18.82 -14.03 32.41
C PRO A 109 -19.39 -14.70 31.14
N LEU A 110 -18.79 -14.40 29.98
CA LEU A 110 -19.12 -14.97 28.65
C LEU A 110 -18.95 -16.50 28.52
N VAL A 111 -18.65 -17.22 29.60
CA VAL A 111 -18.42 -18.67 29.59
C VAL A 111 -19.73 -19.48 29.53
N GLU A 112 -20.88 -18.85 29.80
CA GLU A 112 -22.18 -19.54 29.79
C GLU A 112 -22.84 -19.64 28.41
N CYS A 113 -22.34 -18.96 27.37
CA CYS A 113 -22.96 -19.02 26.03
C CYS A 113 -22.56 -20.24 25.18
N LEU A 114 -21.76 -21.19 25.71
CA LEU A 114 -21.35 -22.40 24.99
C LEU A 114 -21.90 -23.71 25.61
N ALA A 115 -22.78 -23.61 26.60
CA ALA A 115 -23.51 -24.75 27.13
C ALA A 115 -25.02 -24.48 27.04
N GLY A 116 -25.60 -24.81 25.89
CA GLY A 116 -27.04 -24.73 25.63
C GLY A 116 -27.38 -25.23 24.25
#